data_AF-A0A160HWD6-F1
#
_entry.id   AF-A0A160HWD6-F1
#
_cell.length_a   1.000
_cell.length_b   1.000
_cell.length_c   1.000
_cell.angle_alpha   90.00
_cell.angle_beta   90.00
_cell.angle_gamma   90.00
#
_symmetry.space_group_name_H-M   'P 1'
#
loop_
_entity.id
_entity.type
_entity.pdbx_description
1 polymer ?
#
loop_
_entity_poly.entity_id
_entity_poly.type
_entity_poly.pdbx_seq_one_letter_code
_entity_poly.pdbx_strand_id
1 'polypeptide(L)' 'MSMTRDNDAVAAQLLAIREQLTTKVWSTAGAAATSGDHERVRDLVKLKVDIEAIDFALGHRPAGTATENER' A
#
# COMPACT_ATOMS: atom_id res chain seq x y z
N MET A 1 -7.14 -25.47 -2.58
CA MET A 1 -7.40 -24.31 -1.71
C MET A 1 -7.08 -23.11 -2.55
N SER A 2 -8.15 -22.43 -2.95
CA SER A 2 -8.26 -21.72 -4.23
C SER A 2 -7.67 -20.31 -4.13
N MET A 3 -7.12 -19.80 -5.23
CA MET A 3 -6.52 -18.48 -5.49
C MET A 3 -7.07 -17.28 -4.66
N THR A 4 -8.34 -17.33 -4.27
CA THR A 4 -8.99 -16.39 -3.35
C THR A 4 -8.30 -16.32 -1.97
N ARG A 5 -7.89 -17.45 -1.38
CA ARG A 5 -7.16 -17.46 -0.09
C ARG A 5 -5.78 -16.82 -0.20
N ASP A 6 -5.13 -16.98 -1.36
CA ASP A 6 -3.82 -16.38 -1.61
C ASP A 6 -3.96 -14.86 -1.79
N ASN A 7 -5.01 -14.39 -2.49
CA ASN A 7 -5.33 -12.97 -2.61
C ASN A 7 -5.68 -12.31 -1.27
N ASP A 8 -6.40 -13.00 -0.39
CA ASP A 8 -6.72 -12.49 0.95
C ASP A 8 -5.48 -12.39 1.84
N ALA A 9 -4.55 -13.35 1.76
CA ALA A 9 -3.27 -13.30 2.47
C ALA A 9 -2.39 -12.14 1.97
N VAL A 10 -2.31 -11.94 0.66
CA VAL A 10 -1.59 -10.80 0.05
C VAL A 10 -2.22 -9.47 0.46
N ALA A 11 -3.56 -9.38 0.48
CA ALA A 11 -4.26 -8.17 0.92
C ALA A 11 -3.97 -7.85 2.39
N ALA A 12 -3.96 -8.86 3.27
CA ALA A 12 -3.60 -8.67 4.68
C ALA A 12 -2.16 -8.18 4.86
N GLN A 13 -1.21 -8.70 4.07
CA GLN A 13 0.18 -8.24 4.10
C GLN A 13 0.32 -6.80 3.61
N LEU A 14 -0.34 -6.46 2.50
CA LEU A 14 -0.34 -5.09 1.96
C LEU A 14 -0.94 -4.09 2.94
N LEU A 15 -2.03 -4.46 3.63
CA LEU A 15 -2.65 -3.62 4.66
C LEU A 15 -1.69 -3.37 5.82
N ALA A 16 -1.03 -4.43 6.33
CA ALA A 16 -0.06 -4.30 7.42
C ALA A 16 1.12 -3.40 7.04
N ILE A 17 1.65 -3.53 5.82
CA ILE A 17 2.72 -2.67 5.31
C ILE A 17 2.24 -1.22 5.24
N ARG A 18 1.05 -0.97 4.68
CA ARG A 18 0.46 0.36 4.55
C ARG A 18 0.30 1.06 5.90
N GLU A 19 -0.19 0.36 6.93
CA GLU A 19 -0.35 0.90 8.28
C GLU A 19 1.00 1.26 8.92
N GLN A 20 2.01 0.39 8.77
CA GLN A 20 3.36 0.64 9.27
C GLN A 20 4.05 1.82 8.58
N LEU A 21 3.85 1.98 7.26
CA LEU A 21 4.43 3.10 6.52
C LEU A 21 3.73 4.42 6.86
N THR A 22 2.39 4.41 6.95
CA THR A 22 1.59 5.60 7.27
C THR A 22 1.95 6.18 8.63
N THR A 23 2.13 5.32 9.64
CA THR A 23 2.49 5.75 11.00
C THR A 23 3.88 6.40 11.09
N LYS A 24 4.79 6.09 10.17
CA LYS A 24 6.19 6.56 10.21
C LYS A 24 6.49 7.71 9.25
N VAL A 25 5.80 7.79 8.11
CA VAL A 25 6.11 8.77 7.05
C VAL A 25 5.98 10.21 7.55
N TRP A 26 4.91 10.56 8.26
CA TRP A 26 4.65 11.96 8.63
C TRP A 26 5.66 12.51 9.63
N SER A 27 5.95 11.77 10.71
CA SER A 27 6.93 12.18 11.71
C SER A 27 8.34 12.26 11.12
N THR A 28 8.70 11.32 10.25
CA THR A 28 10.01 11.33 9.56
C THR A 28 10.13 12.48 8.57
N ALA A 29 9.06 12.80 7.84
CA ALA A 29 9.03 13.92 6.89
C ALA A 29 9.11 15.27 7.60
N GLY A 30 8.40 15.43 8.72
CA GLY A 30 8.50 16.62 9.56
C GLY A 30 9.92 16.85 10.10
N ALA A 31 10.59 15.80 10.56
CA ALA A 31 11.98 15.88 11.01
C ALA A 31 12.93 16.26 9.85
N ALA A 32 12.80 15.63 8.68
CA ALA A 32 13.63 15.92 7.51
C ALA A 32 13.42 17.35 6.98
N ALA A 33 12.18 17.84 6.98
CA ALA A 33 11.88 19.22 6.61
C ALA A 33 12.49 20.22 7.59
N THR A 34 12.46 19.91 8.89
CA THR A 34 13.06 20.75 9.94
C THR A 34 14.59 20.80 9.81
N SER A 35 15.23 19.70 9.41
CA SER A 35 16.68 19.63 9.21
C SER A 35 17.16 20.13 7.84
N GLY A 36 16.26 20.57 6.95
CA GLY A 36 16.61 20.97 5.59
C GLY A 36 17.07 19.84 4.68
N ASP A 37 16.77 18.58 5.03
CA ASP A 37 17.14 17.40 4.24
C ASP A 37 16.14 17.19 3.09
N HIS A 38 16.30 18.00 2.05
CA HIS A 38 15.40 18.05 0.90
C HIS A 38 15.38 16.75 0.08
N GLU A 39 16.48 15.98 0.06
CA GLU A 39 16.52 14.69 -0.62
C GLU A 39 15.68 13.66 0.14
N ARG A 40 15.83 13.60 1.45
CA ARG A 40 15.02 12.72 2.30
C ARG A 40 13.54 13.08 2.28
N VAL A 41 13.21 14.38 2.23
CA VAL A 41 11.81 14.82 2.02
C VAL A 41 11.27 14.30 0.69
N ARG A 42 12.04 14.40 -0.41
CA ARG A 42 11.62 13.90 -1.73
C ARG A 42 11.35 12.40 -1.70
N ASP A 43 12.21 11.61 -1.08
CA ASP A 43 12.04 10.16 -1.01
C ASP A 43 10.84 9.77 -0.13
N LEU A 44 10.58 10.51 0.95
CA LEU A 44 9.38 10.33 1.78
C LEU A 44 8.09 10.69 1.05
N VAL A 45 8.11 11.68 0.15
CA VAL A 45 6.96 12.01 -0.72
C VAL A 45 6.70 10.89 -1.72
N LYS A 46 7.75 10.31 -2.35
CA LYS A 46 7.58 9.14 -3.23
C LYS A 46 6.99 7.95 -2.46
N LEU A 47 7.49 7.70 -1.25
CA LEU A 47 6.94 6.65 -0.39
C LEU A 47 5.46 6.88 -0.06
N LYS A 48 4.99 8.13 0.05
CA LYS A 48 3.56 8.43 0.21
C LYS A 48 2.72 8.05 -1.01
N VAL A 49 3.26 8.24 -2.22
CA VAL A 49 2.62 7.82 -3.47
C VAL A 49 2.55 6.29 -3.55
N ASP A 50 3.60 5.58 -3.11
CA ASP A 50 3.59 4.11 -3.06
C ASP A 50 2.52 3.57 -2.08
N ILE A 51 2.29 4.24 -0.95
CA ILE A 51 1.18 3.92 -0.03
C ILE A 51 -0.18 4.08 -0.73
N GLU A 52 -0.36 5.10 -1.55
CA GLU A 52 -1.60 5.31 -2.32
C GLU A 52 -1.79 4.25 -3.40
N ALA A 53 -0.70 3.77 -4.01
CA ALA A 53 -0.75 2.64 -4.94
C ALA A 53 -1.20 1.34 -4.22
N ILE A 54 -0.78 1.14 -2.96
CA ILE A 54 -1.29 0.02 -2.14
C ILE A 54 -2.80 0.17 -1.88
N ASP A 55 -3.27 1.37 -1.52
CA ASP A 55 -4.70 1.63 -1.33
C ASP A 55 -5.51 1.35 -2.59
N PHE A 56 -4.99 1.77 -3.75
CA PHE A 56 -5.58 1.46 -5.04
C PHE A 56 -5.66 -0.06 -5.29
N ALA A 57 -4.56 -0.79 -5.07
CA ALA A 57 -4.49 -2.23 -5.27
C ALA A 57 -5.45 -3.00 -4.34
N LEU A 58 -5.59 -2.57 -3.09
CA LEU A 58 -6.54 -3.15 -2.14
C LEU A 58 -8.00 -2.92 -2.56
N GLY A 59 -8.31 -1.73 -3.06
CA GLY A 59 -9.66 -1.37 -3.54
C GLY A 59 -10.06 -2.01 -4.86
N HIS A 60 -9.08 -2.37 -5.72
CA HIS A 60 -9.31 -2.98 -7.04
C HIS A 60 -8.90 -4.46 -7.08
N ARG A 61 -8.74 -5.10 -5.92
CA ARG A 61 -8.36 -6.51 -5.87
C ARG A 61 -9.40 -7.36 -6.63
N PRO A 62 -8.97 -8.31 -7.47
CA PRO A 62 -9.91 -9.20 -8.14
C PRO A 62 -10.69 -10.01 -7.09
N ALA A 63 -11.98 -9.73 -6.95
CA ALA A 63 -12.90 -10.69 -6.36
C ALA A 63 -12.90 -11.87 -7.33
N GLY A 64 -12.40 -13.04 -6.89
CA GLY A 64 -12.15 -14.19 -7.76
C GLY A 64 -13.26 -14.36 -8.81
N THR A 65 -12.86 -14.45 -10.07
CA THR A 65 -13.76 -14.51 -11.23
C THR A 65 -14.86 -15.56 -11.02
N ALA A 66 -16.06 -15.12 -10.66
CA ALA A 66 -17.28 -15.86 -10.91
C ALA A 66 -17.61 -15.75 -12.40
N THR A 67 -16.77 -16.35 -13.24
CA THR A 67 -17.04 -16.57 -14.66
C THR A 67 -16.69 -18.01 -14.98
N GLU A 68 -17.57 -18.94 -14.59
CA GLU A 68 -17.69 -20.22 -15.27
C GLU A 68 -19.18 -20.60 -15.30
N ASN A 69 -19.68 -20.80 -16.52
CA ASN A 69 -21.01 -21.27 -16.93
C ASN A 69 -22.19 -20.29 -16.93
N GLU A 70 -22.23 -19.42 -17.94
CA GLU A 70 -23.43 -19.33 -18.78
C GLU A 70 -23.18 -20.17 -20.05
N ARG A 71 -23.83 -21.33 -20.12
CA ARG A 71 -24.09 -22.10 -21.34
C ARG A 71 -25.59 -22.26 -21.46
#